data_AF-A0A7C5MN96-F1
#
_entry.id   AF-A0A7C5MN96-F1
#
_cell.length_a   1.000
_cell.length_b   1.000
_cell.length_c   1.000
_cell.angle_alpha   90.00
_cell.angle_beta   90.00
_cell.angle_gamma   90.00
#
_symmetry.space_group_name_H-M   'P 1'
#
loop_
_entity.id
_entity.type
_entity.pdbx_description
1 polymer ?
#
loop_
_entity_poly.entity_id
_entity_poly.type
_entity_poly.pdbx_seq_one_letter_code
_entity_poly.pdbx_strand_id
1 'polypeptide(L)'
;MSEYSQDRIHRAETGFTLRENGVAEFRWASEWTHFTANNYPEKKAILVWKFRNGTRAYSHDEDFFIGDLGKIVGYLVSGAAKYLQDIHGKKIQPMTRSNYPVELELWIGEIDATTGYVTEVFVDRVCFDAEKINLDLPHHFSDCNNRQQQ
;
A
#
# COMPACT_ATOMS: atom_id res chain seq x y z
N MET A 1 -11.78 -3.96 -13.85
CA MET A 1 -11.95 -4.77 -12.64
C MET A 1 -10.74 -5.68 -12.55
N SER A 2 -10.09 -5.80 -11.38
CA SER A 2 -8.99 -6.75 -11.22
C SER A 2 -9.53 -8.19 -11.31
N GLU A 3 -8.71 -9.09 -11.87
CA GLU A 3 -8.99 -10.54 -11.91
C GLU A 3 -8.98 -11.17 -10.51
N TYR A 4 -8.47 -10.45 -9.51
CA TYR A 4 -8.30 -10.90 -8.12
C TYR A 4 -9.21 -10.17 -7.15
N SER A 5 -10.50 -10.00 -7.48
CA SER A 5 -11.46 -9.23 -6.64
C SER A 5 -11.62 -9.71 -5.18
N GLN A 6 -11.15 -10.91 -4.88
CA GLN A 6 -11.12 -11.48 -3.53
C GLN A 6 -9.87 -11.05 -2.74
N ASP A 7 -8.79 -10.73 -3.43
CA ASP A 7 -7.60 -10.12 -2.85
C ASP A 7 -7.84 -8.61 -2.79
N ARG A 8 -7.67 -8.01 -1.61
CA ARG A 8 -8.06 -6.61 -1.41
C ARG A 8 -7.36 -5.96 -0.23
N ILE A 9 -7.35 -4.63 -0.23
CA ILE A 9 -6.85 -3.86 0.90
C ILE A 9 -7.91 -3.81 2.01
N HIS A 10 -7.52 -4.11 3.25
CA HIS A 10 -8.33 -3.87 4.44
C HIS A 10 -8.30 -2.37 4.79
N ARG A 11 -9.27 -1.64 4.27
CA ARG A 11 -9.43 -0.19 4.40
C ARG A 11 -9.36 0.32 5.85
N ALA A 12 -10.11 -0.33 6.76
CA ALA A 12 -10.19 0.06 8.16
C ALA A 12 -8.87 -0.14 8.94
N GLU A 13 -7.98 -0.99 8.44
CA GLU A 13 -6.70 -1.29 9.09
C GLU A 13 -5.51 -0.68 8.36
N THR A 14 -5.72 -0.21 7.13
CA THR A 14 -4.72 0.47 6.32
C THR A 14 -4.83 1.97 6.50
N GLY A 15 -3.70 2.61 6.78
CA GLY A 15 -3.67 4.01 7.15
C GLY A 15 -2.29 4.55 7.44
N PHE A 16 -2.25 5.78 7.90
CA PHE A 16 -1.01 6.45 8.28
C PHE A 16 -1.23 7.43 9.44
N THR A 17 -0.15 7.79 10.12
CA THR A 17 -0.11 8.87 11.12
C THR A 17 1.06 9.78 10.83
N LEU A 18 0.83 11.08 10.69
CA LEU A 18 1.89 12.09 10.62
C LEU A 18 2.14 12.66 12.02
N ARG A 19 3.35 12.50 12.54
CA ARG A 19 3.77 12.96 13.86
C ARG A 19 4.16 14.44 13.84
N GLU A 20 4.05 15.12 14.98
CA GLU A 20 4.54 16.50 15.16
C GLU A 20 6.02 16.72 14.81
N ASN A 21 6.85 15.71 15.02
CA ASN A 21 8.27 15.75 14.67
C ASN A 21 8.56 15.51 13.17
N GLY A 22 7.51 15.41 12.33
CA GLY A 22 7.63 15.19 10.88
C GLY A 22 7.77 13.73 10.45
N VAL A 23 7.83 12.79 11.39
CA VAL A 23 7.85 11.34 11.10
C VAL A 23 6.47 10.90 10.64
N ALA A 24 6.41 10.00 9.65
CA ALA A 24 5.16 9.41 9.19
C ALA A 24 5.23 7.90 9.41
N GLU A 25 4.21 7.34 10.05
CA GLU A 25 4.09 5.91 10.30
C GLU A 25 2.98 5.37 9.41
N PHE A 26 3.22 4.20 8.81
CA PHE A 26 2.29 3.56 7.90
C PHE A 26 1.86 2.24 8.48
N ARG A 27 0.56 1.97 8.37
CA ARG A 27 0.00 0.66 8.63
C ARG A 27 -0.67 0.22 7.35
N TRP A 28 -0.40 -1.00 6.93
CA TRP A 28 -1.14 -1.57 5.82
C TRP A 28 -1.63 -2.97 6.18
N ALA A 29 -2.76 -3.32 5.60
CA ALA A 29 -3.40 -4.61 5.78
C ALA A 29 -4.06 -5.04 4.47
N SER A 30 -3.87 -6.29 4.04
CA SER A 30 -4.56 -6.84 2.87
C SER A 30 -4.91 -8.33 3.01
N GLU A 31 -5.89 -8.75 2.22
CA GLU A 31 -6.33 -10.14 2.03
C GLU A 31 -5.67 -10.73 0.77
N TRP A 32 -5.32 -12.02 0.83
CA TRP A 32 -4.77 -12.79 -0.27
C TRP A 32 -5.41 -14.18 -0.34
N THR A 33 -5.73 -14.63 -1.54
CA THR A 33 -6.27 -15.97 -1.75
C THR A 33 -5.17 -17.00 -1.93
N HIS A 34 -5.48 -18.25 -1.58
CA HIS A 34 -4.62 -19.41 -1.88
C HIS A 34 -4.30 -19.51 -3.39
N PHE A 35 -5.22 -19.11 -4.27
CA PHE A 35 -5.01 -19.11 -5.71
C PHE A 35 -3.88 -18.16 -6.11
N THR A 36 -3.93 -16.91 -5.67
CA THR A 36 -2.90 -15.92 -5.97
C THR A 36 -1.54 -16.36 -5.44
N ALA A 37 -1.50 -16.88 -4.23
CA ALA A 37 -0.25 -17.36 -3.65
C ALA A 37 0.35 -18.58 -4.35
N ASN A 38 -0.47 -19.46 -4.92
CA ASN A 38 0.01 -20.56 -5.75
C ASN A 38 0.52 -20.10 -7.11
N ASN A 39 -0.06 -19.04 -7.68
CA ASN A 39 0.34 -18.50 -8.98
C ASN A 39 1.57 -17.57 -8.89
N TYR A 40 1.77 -16.91 -7.74
CA TYR A 40 2.84 -15.94 -7.52
C TYR A 40 3.67 -16.25 -6.27
N PRO A 41 4.15 -17.48 -6.07
CA PRO A 41 4.72 -17.90 -4.79
C PRO A 41 5.98 -17.14 -4.38
N GLU A 42 6.77 -16.68 -5.35
CA GLU A 42 8.05 -16.00 -5.15
C GLU A 42 7.97 -14.48 -5.34
N LYS A 43 6.77 -13.93 -5.57
CA LYS A 43 6.56 -12.49 -5.79
C LYS A 43 6.30 -11.77 -4.46
N LYS A 44 6.39 -10.45 -4.50
CA LYS A 44 6.13 -9.56 -3.37
C LYS A 44 4.83 -8.79 -3.55
N ALA A 45 4.15 -8.56 -2.43
CA ALA A 45 3.09 -7.58 -2.31
C ALA A 45 3.70 -6.18 -2.26
N ILE A 46 3.35 -5.33 -3.22
CA ILE A 46 3.86 -3.96 -3.35
C ILE A 46 2.68 -3.00 -3.19
N LEU A 47 2.83 -2.05 -2.28
CA LEU A 47 1.90 -0.94 -2.14
C LEU A 47 2.47 0.32 -2.80
N VAL A 48 1.66 0.96 -3.64
CA VAL A 48 1.98 2.22 -4.30
C VAL A 48 1.12 3.33 -3.73
N TRP A 49 1.76 4.22 -2.98
CA TRP A 49 1.17 5.39 -2.36
C TRP A 49 1.25 6.56 -3.33
N LYS A 50 0.11 7.09 -3.76
CA LYS A 50 0.03 8.24 -4.66
C LYS A 50 -0.32 9.49 -3.89
N PHE A 51 0.45 10.55 -4.09
CA PHE A 51 0.29 11.83 -3.41
C PHE A 51 -0.30 12.88 -4.34
N ARG A 52 -0.94 13.91 -3.76
CA ARG A 52 -1.61 14.98 -4.51
C ARG A 52 -0.66 15.76 -5.42
N ASN A 53 0.61 15.90 -5.02
CA ASN A 53 1.65 16.56 -5.82
C ASN A 53 2.19 15.69 -6.99
N GLY A 54 1.62 14.50 -7.22
CA GLY A 54 2.06 13.56 -8.26
C GLY A 54 3.19 12.63 -7.83
N THR A 55 3.77 12.79 -6.64
CA THR A 55 4.77 11.85 -6.11
C THR A 55 4.15 10.48 -5.91
N ARG A 56 4.94 9.45 -6.24
CA ARG A 56 4.64 8.06 -5.90
C ARG A 56 5.69 7.54 -4.94
N ALA A 57 5.23 6.75 -3.99
CA ALA A 57 6.10 6.11 -3.02
C ALA A 57 5.66 4.66 -2.83
N TYR A 58 6.60 3.82 -2.40
CA TYR A 58 6.47 2.37 -2.41
C TYR A 58 6.75 1.81 -1.03
N SER A 59 6.10 0.69 -0.72
CA SER A 59 6.36 -0.10 0.48
C SER A 59 6.03 -1.57 0.23
N HIS A 60 6.68 -2.47 0.96
CA HIS A 60 6.41 -3.89 0.94
C HIS A 60 6.67 -4.52 2.32
N ASP A 61 6.36 -5.79 2.46
CA ASP A 61 6.82 -6.62 3.58
C ASP A 61 8.17 -7.27 3.26
N GLU A 62 9.18 -7.05 4.11
CA GLU A 62 10.52 -7.61 3.92
C GLU A 62 10.53 -9.12 4.10
N ASP A 63 9.72 -9.66 5.01
CA ASP A 63 9.84 -11.02 5.52
C ASP A 63 9.01 -12.04 4.75
N PHE A 64 8.00 -11.59 3.98
CA PHE A 64 7.05 -12.50 3.34
C PHE A 64 7.03 -12.40 1.82
N PHE A 65 6.98 -13.55 1.15
CA PHE A 65 6.54 -13.64 -0.25
C PHE A 65 5.04 -13.97 -0.30
N ILE A 66 4.37 -13.67 -1.40
CA ILE A 66 2.94 -13.96 -1.56
C ILE A 66 2.67 -15.47 -1.38
N GLY A 67 3.60 -16.35 -1.74
CA GLY A 67 3.47 -17.80 -1.47
C GLY A 67 3.38 -18.18 0.00
N ASP A 68 4.06 -17.45 0.88
CA ASP A 68 3.96 -17.63 2.34
C ASP A 68 2.67 -17.01 2.87
N LEU A 69 2.20 -15.98 2.17
CA LEU A 69 0.87 -15.42 2.28
C LEU A 69 -0.22 -16.28 1.59
N GLY A 70 0.05 -17.56 1.25
CA GLY A 70 -0.94 -18.53 0.76
C GLY A 70 -1.17 -19.82 1.55
N LYS A 71 -0.37 -20.14 2.56
CA LYS A 71 -0.39 -21.36 3.38
C LYS A 71 -1.19 -21.30 4.71
N ILE A 72 -1.82 -20.18 5.08
CA ILE A 72 -2.53 -19.89 6.33
C ILE A 72 -4.02 -19.72 5.97
N VAL A 73 -4.91 -20.44 6.65
CA VAL A 73 -6.34 -20.49 6.32
C VAL A 73 -7.03 -19.16 6.67
N GLY A 74 -6.99 -18.20 5.74
CA GLY A 74 -7.51 -16.84 5.91
C GLY A 74 -6.38 -15.82 6.08
N TYR A 75 -6.27 -14.92 5.11
CA TYR A 75 -5.11 -14.04 4.98
C TYR A 75 -5.38 -12.63 5.44
N LEU A 76 -4.65 -12.22 6.46
CA LEU A 76 -4.52 -10.83 6.85
C LEU A 76 -3.02 -10.59 7.07
N VAL A 77 -2.41 -9.84 6.16
CA VAL A 77 -1.00 -9.45 6.29
C VAL A 77 -0.99 -8.04 6.81
N SER A 78 -0.65 -7.88 8.09
CA SER A 78 -0.44 -6.57 8.68
C SER A 78 1.05 -6.26 8.71
N GLY A 79 1.48 -5.31 7.90
CA GLY A 79 2.84 -4.77 7.98
C GLY A 79 2.80 -3.32 8.45
N ALA A 80 3.69 -2.97 9.38
CA ALA A 80 3.95 -1.58 9.74
C ALA A 80 5.25 -1.14 9.07
N ALA A 81 5.16 -0.16 8.17
CA ALA A 81 6.35 0.47 7.60
C ALA A 81 6.60 1.81 8.31
N LYS A 82 7.84 2.05 8.72
CA LYS A 82 8.24 3.33 9.33
C LYS A 82 8.54 4.42 8.31
N TYR A 83 8.81 4.05 7.07
CA TYR A 83 9.17 4.96 5.98
C TYR A 83 8.64 4.41 4.66
N LEU A 84 8.35 5.31 3.73
CA LEU A 84 8.13 4.96 2.33
C LEU A 84 9.44 5.05 1.56
N GLN A 85 9.49 4.39 0.41
CA GLN A 85 10.62 4.43 -0.50
C GLN A 85 10.21 5.02 -1.85
N ASP A 86 11.16 5.57 -2.61
CA ASP A 86 10.95 5.85 -4.02
C ASP A 86 11.02 4.54 -4.85
N ILE A 87 10.84 4.66 -6.16
CA ILE A 87 10.87 3.50 -7.07
C ILE A 87 12.20 2.75 -7.02
N HIS A 88 13.29 3.38 -6.58
CA HIS A 88 14.62 2.78 -6.47
C HIS A 88 14.94 2.27 -5.06
N GLY A 89 13.96 2.21 -4.16
CA GLY A 89 14.17 1.71 -2.79
C GLY A 89 14.78 2.73 -1.82
N LYS A 90 14.99 3.99 -2.23
CA LYS A 90 15.54 5.01 -1.35
C LYS A 90 14.44 5.57 -0.46
N LYS A 91 14.71 5.65 0.85
CA LYS A 91 13.77 6.22 1.83
C LYS A 91 13.40 7.67 1.47
N ILE A 92 12.11 7.96 1.49
CA ILE A 92 11.56 9.29 1.27
C ILE A 92 10.49 9.62 2.30
N GLN A 93 10.36 10.92 2.59
CA GLN A 93 9.35 11.47 3.49
C GLN A 93 8.44 12.43 2.71
N PRO A 94 7.62 11.95 1.77
CA PRO A 94 6.76 12.81 0.95
C PRO A 94 5.63 13.45 1.76
N MET A 95 5.36 12.94 2.97
CA MET A 95 4.20 13.31 3.77
C MET A 95 4.41 14.60 4.56
N THR A 96 3.51 15.55 4.38
CA THR A 96 3.38 16.78 5.16
C THR A 96 1.89 17.11 5.34
N ARG A 97 1.56 18.13 6.14
CA ARG A 97 0.17 18.62 6.26
C ARG A 97 -0.45 19.04 4.91
N SER A 98 0.38 19.47 3.95
CA SER A 98 -0.05 19.90 2.62
C SER A 98 0.13 18.84 1.53
N ASN A 99 0.86 17.75 1.81
CA ASN A 99 1.09 16.67 0.87
C ASN A 99 0.95 15.33 1.57
N TYR A 100 -0.19 14.66 1.39
CA TYR A 100 -0.48 13.35 1.99
C TYR A 100 -1.03 12.43 0.89
N PRO A 101 -1.01 11.09 1.09
CA PRO A 101 -1.48 10.18 0.07
C PRO A 101 -2.98 10.37 -0.18
N VAL A 102 -3.37 10.31 -1.45
CA VAL A 102 -4.77 10.42 -1.91
C VAL A 102 -5.30 9.10 -2.45
N GLU A 103 -4.40 8.17 -2.79
CA GLU A 103 -4.71 6.84 -3.29
C GLU A 103 -3.59 5.88 -2.89
N LEU A 104 -3.98 4.63 -2.65
CA LEU A 104 -3.09 3.52 -2.39
C LEU A 104 -3.50 2.36 -3.28
N GLU A 105 -2.53 1.79 -4.01
CA GLU A 105 -2.74 0.63 -4.86
C GLU A 105 -1.97 -0.57 -4.31
N LEU A 106 -2.57 -1.75 -4.47
CA LEU A 106 -1.95 -3.04 -4.20
C LEU A 106 -1.56 -3.72 -5.50
N TRP A 107 -0.32 -4.14 -5.57
CA TRP A 107 0.28 -4.78 -6.72
C TRP A 107 1.02 -6.06 -6.31
N ILE A 108 1.13 -6.98 -7.25
CA ILE A 108 2.09 -8.09 -7.22
C ILE A 108 3.27 -7.69 -8.09
N GLY A 109 4.49 -7.97 -7.66
CA GLY A 109 5.67 -7.75 -8.47
C GLY A 109 6.96 -8.18 -7.82
N GLU A 110 8.05 -7.55 -8.24
CA GLU A 110 9.41 -7.84 -7.81
C GLU A 110 10.09 -6.63 -7.19
N ILE A 111 11.06 -6.91 -6.33
CA ILE A 111 11.90 -5.91 -5.68
C ILE A 111 13.34 -6.36 -5.86
N ASP A 112 14.12 -5.56 -6.55
CA ASP A 112 15.51 -5.82 -6.83
C ASP A 112 16.39 -4.68 -6.33
N ALA A 113 17.58 -5.01 -5.85
CA ALA A 113 18.50 -4.03 -5.27
C ALA A 113 19.01 -3.00 -6.30
N THR A 114 18.95 -3.33 -7.59
CA THR A 114 19.47 -2.48 -8.69
C THR A 114 18.37 -1.66 -9.34
N THR A 115 17.23 -2.29 -9.61
CA THR A 115 16.11 -1.70 -10.35
C THR A 115 15.02 -1.15 -9.44
N GLY A 116 15.01 -1.56 -8.16
CA GLY A 116 14.05 -1.14 -7.16
C GLY A 116 12.74 -1.90 -7.29
N TYR A 117 11.62 -1.18 -7.29
CA TYR A 117 10.28 -1.75 -7.33
C TYR A 117 9.80 -1.93 -8.78
N VAL A 118 9.37 -3.15 -9.10
CA VAL A 118 8.75 -3.49 -10.38
C VAL A 118 7.34 -4.01 -10.10
N THR A 119 6.32 -3.28 -10.56
CA THR A 119 4.90 -3.66 -10.40
C THR A 119 4.42 -4.39 -11.64
N GLU A 120 3.76 -5.54 -11.48
CA GLU A 120 3.37 -6.43 -12.58
C GLU A 120 1.85 -6.60 -12.67
N VAL A 121 1.21 -6.97 -11.57
CA VAL A 121 -0.23 -7.31 -11.55
C VAL A 121 -0.96 -6.40 -10.58
N PHE A 122 -1.99 -5.70 -11.08
CA PHE A 122 -2.84 -4.85 -10.27
C PHE A 122 -3.88 -5.66 -9.51
N VAL A 123 -3.98 -5.45 -8.20
CA VAL A 123 -4.89 -6.20 -7.31
C VAL A 123 -6.08 -5.33 -6.89
N ASP A 124 -5.84 -4.30 -6.10
CA ASP A 124 -6.89 -3.46 -5.53
C ASP A 124 -6.40 -2.03 -5.34
N ARG A 125 -7.32 -1.10 -5.11
CA ARG A 125 -7.00 0.27 -4.72
C ARG A 125 -8.01 0.84 -3.73
N VAL A 126 -7.52 1.74 -2.90
CA VAL A 126 -8.30 2.50 -1.94
C VAL A 126 -7.91 3.97 -2.01
N CYS A 127 -8.84 4.85 -1.67
CA CYS A 127 -8.66 6.29 -1.78
C CYS A 127 -8.69 6.94 -0.40
N PHE A 128 -8.09 8.12 -0.30
CA PHE A 128 -8.13 8.93 0.91
C PHE A 128 -8.89 10.21 0.61
N ASP A 129 -10.11 10.29 1.13
CA ASP A 129 -11.05 11.37 0.80
C ASP A 129 -11.02 12.55 1.78
N ALA A 130 -10.16 12.53 2.81
CA ALA A 130 -10.08 13.65 3.74
C ALA A 130 -9.41 14.88 3.09
N GLU A 131 -9.99 16.05 3.29
CA GLU A 131 -9.43 17.32 2.79
C GLU A 131 -8.19 17.78 3.57
N LYS A 132 -8.05 17.31 4.81
CA LYS A 132 -6.96 17.63 5.72
C LYS A 132 -6.64 16.46 6.63
N ILE A 133 -5.42 16.43 7.14
CA ILE A 133 -4.97 15.48 8.15
C ILE A 133 -4.66 16.23 9.45
N ASN A 134 -4.91 15.57 10.57
CA ASN A 134 -4.50 16.01 11.90
C ASN A 134 -3.21 15.29 12.29
N LEU A 135 -2.29 15.99 12.94
CA LEU A 135 -1.08 15.35 13.44
C LEU A 135 -1.42 14.40 14.59
N ASP A 136 -0.59 13.37 14.75
CA ASP A 136 -0.66 12.37 15.82
C ASP A 136 -1.97 11.59 15.93
N LEU A 137 -2.81 11.67 14.89
CA LEU A 137 -4.02 10.87 14.76
C LEU A 137 -3.91 9.91 13.57
N PRO A 138 -4.44 8.69 13.69
CA PRO A 138 -4.50 7.75 12.59
C PRO A 138 -5.52 8.19 11.54
N HIS A 139 -5.14 8.05 10.28
CA HIS A 139 -5.95 8.32 9.10
C HIS A 139 -6.09 7.03 8.29
N HIS A 140 -7.31 6.68 7.92
CA HIS A 140 -7.62 5.43 7.21
C HIS A 140 -8.09 5.70 5.79
N PHE A 141 -7.89 4.72 4.91
CA PHE A 141 -8.38 4.78 3.54
C PHE A 141 -9.83 4.29 3.44
N SER A 142 -10.53 4.75 2.40
CA SER A 142 -11.89 4.39 2.04
C SER A 142 -11.94 3.81 0.62
N ASP A 143 -13.10 3.33 0.22
CA ASP A 143 -13.35 3.04 -1.19
C ASP A 143 -13.10 4.28 -2.04
N CYS A 144 -12.51 4.06 -3.21
CA CYS A 144 -12.49 5.07 -4.26
C CYS A 144 -13.92 5.24 -4.77
N ASN A 145 -14.67 6.16 -4.18
CA ASN A 145 -15.95 6.58 -4.75
C ASN A 145 -15.70 6.98 -6.20
N ASN A 146 -16.48 6.41 -7.13
CA ASN A 146 -16.40 6.74 -8.54
C ASN A 146 -16.59 8.26 -8.70
N ARG A 147 -15.49 9.02 -8.79
CA ARG A 147 -15.49 10.40 -9.31
C ARG A 147 -15.69 10.38 -10.83
N GLN A 148 -16.67 9.59 -11.29
CA GLN A 148 -17.31 9.78 -12.59
C GLN A 148 -18.55 10.62 -12.33
N GLN A 149 -18.41 11.92 -12.60
CA GLN A 149 -19.43 12.93 -12.92
C GLN A 149 -19.04 14.28 -12.29
N GLN A 150 -18.04 14.92 -12.89
CA GLN A 150 -18.07 16.36 -13.14
C GLN A 150 -17.81 16.57 -14.63
#